data_AF-A0A3M1YUH7-F1
#
_entry.id   AF-A0A3M1YUH7-F1
#
_cell.length_a   1.000
_cell.length_b   1.000
_cell.length_c   1.000
_cell.angle_alpha   90.00
_cell.angle_beta   90.00
_cell.angle_gamma   90.00
#
_symmetry.space_group_name_H-M   'P 1'
#
loop_
_entity.id
_entity.type
_entity.pdbx_description
1 polymer ?
#
loop_
_entity_poly.entity_id
_entity_poly.type
_entity_poly.pdbx_seq_one_letter_code
_entity_poly.pdbx_strand_id
1 'polypeptide(L)'
;MKKYLSLLKKSPINLLIFDLRLRKNSIAFFFIAFLFLTACKKKDDIILKDTQPLTGNSQLQHTSLTLKAQTVYDTLQNTSKTDNILLGNYYDPVTGVHKSSAFFQMYFSELPSFSDTSTIVIDSAQLLMEVNLVYGKNATAQNFSLFPLLEKLYTDSSYSISDSLPVSSQAISSQTAYTDLSSVNYLSFNIDSNFARKILFAPTAGYSDASSFLDYIKGFYISSETYPAFDDGAVYHISPYGSNSKIII
;
A
#
# COMPACT_ATOMS: atom_id res chain seq x y z
N MET A 1 -0.51 90.73 27.62
CA MET A 1 -1.82 91.40 27.50
C MET A 1 -2.83 90.37 26.98
N LYS A 2 -3.85 90.01 27.80
CA LYS A 2 -5.13 89.32 27.48
C LYS A 2 -5.10 87.94 26.76
N LYS A 3 -5.53 86.84 27.40
CA LYS A 3 -6.91 86.31 27.58
C LYS A 3 -7.55 85.63 26.33
N TYR A 4 -7.74 84.31 26.46
CA TYR A 4 -8.94 83.50 26.13
C TYR A 4 -9.27 82.99 24.70
N LEU A 5 -9.91 81.81 24.72
CA LEU A 5 -10.65 81.03 23.68
C LEU A 5 -9.78 80.03 22.88
N SER A 6 -9.61 78.76 23.28
CA SER A 6 -10.57 77.65 23.51
C SER A 6 -11.28 77.13 22.26
N LEU A 7 -11.16 75.79 22.09
CA LEU A 7 -12.00 74.89 21.29
C LEU A 7 -11.63 74.74 19.81
N LEU A 8 -10.92 73.66 19.49
CA LEU A 8 -11.45 72.60 18.61
C LEU A 8 -10.71 71.29 18.87
N LYS A 9 -11.33 70.50 19.73
CA LYS A 9 -11.09 69.09 20.02
C LYS A 9 -11.30 68.28 18.72
N LYS A 10 -10.23 67.69 18.15
CA LYS A 10 -10.35 66.49 17.32
C LYS A 10 -9.42 65.41 17.88
N SER A 11 -10.09 64.31 18.25
CA SER A 11 -9.60 63.14 18.97
C SER A 11 -8.39 62.46 18.27
N PRO A 12 -7.35 62.02 19.03
CA PRO A 12 -6.21 61.29 18.48
C PRO A 12 -6.52 59.83 18.09
N ILE A 13 -7.76 59.37 18.29
CA ILE A 13 -8.13 57.95 18.11
C ILE A 13 -8.31 57.59 16.63
N ASN A 14 -8.69 58.54 15.77
CA ASN A 14 -8.97 58.23 14.36
C ASN A 14 -7.72 58.10 13.47
N LEU A 15 -6.56 58.62 13.89
CA LEU A 15 -5.32 58.45 13.14
C LEU A 15 -4.68 57.07 13.38
N LEU A 16 -4.71 56.57 14.62
CA LEU A 16 -4.14 55.27 14.98
C LEU A 16 -4.89 54.07 14.39
N ILE A 17 -6.21 54.19 14.18
CA ILE A 17 -7.02 53.11 13.58
C ILE A 17 -6.75 52.98 12.07
N PHE A 18 -6.37 54.07 11.40
CA PHE A 18 -6.10 54.06 9.96
C PHE A 18 -4.77 53.37 9.63
N ASP A 19 -3.72 53.64 10.41
CA ASP A 19 -2.40 53.00 10.22
C ASP A 19 -2.42 51.49 10.56
N LEU A 20 -3.22 51.06 11.54
CA LEU A 20 -3.31 49.65 11.90
C LEU A 20 -4.10 48.80 10.88
N ARG A 21 -5.06 49.40 10.14
CA ARG A 21 -5.82 48.69 9.10
C ARG A 21 -5.01 48.48 7.81
N LEU A 22 -4.15 49.43 7.44
CA LEU A 22 -3.26 49.29 6.28
C LEU A 22 -2.18 48.22 6.50
N ARG A 23 -1.63 48.12 7.71
CA ARG A 23 -0.57 47.14 8.03
C ARG A 23 -1.07 45.69 8.15
N LYS A 24 -2.33 45.49 8.57
CA LYS A 24 -2.96 44.15 8.66
C LYS A 24 -3.29 43.57 7.29
N ASN A 25 -3.70 44.42 6.33
CA ASN A 25 -3.96 43.98 4.95
C ASN A 25 -2.67 43.64 4.19
N SER A 26 -1.54 44.30 4.48
CA SER A 26 -0.25 43.96 3.86
C SER A 26 0.31 42.60 4.32
N ILE A 27 0.10 42.22 5.58
CA ILE A 27 0.54 40.91 6.10
C ILE A 27 -0.35 39.79 5.54
N ALA A 28 -1.66 40.00 5.45
CA ALA A 28 -2.58 39.04 4.83
C ALA A 28 -2.27 38.83 3.32
N PHE A 29 -1.87 39.89 2.61
CA PHE A 29 -1.47 39.81 1.22
C PHE A 29 -0.16 39.01 1.03
N PHE A 30 0.80 39.19 1.94
CA PHE A 30 2.05 38.41 1.92
C PHE A 30 1.82 36.93 2.25
N PHE A 31 0.90 36.62 3.18
CA PHE A 31 0.56 35.25 3.55
C PHE A 31 -0.21 34.51 2.43
N ILE A 32 -1.09 35.21 1.71
CA ILE A 32 -1.78 34.69 0.53
C ILE A 32 -0.81 34.50 -0.65
N ALA A 33 0.14 35.41 -0.87
CA ALA A 33 1.16 35.26 -1.90
C ALA A 33 2.08 34.05 -1.65
N PHE A 34 2.35 33.72 -0.38
CA PHE A 34 3.16 32.56 -0.01
C PHE A 34 2.44 31.22 -0.28
N LEU A 35 1.11 31.17 -0.18
CA LEU A 35 0.30 29.99 -0.49
C LEU A 35 0.31 29.62 -1.99
N PHE A 36 0.61 30.57 -2.89
CA PHE A 36 0.75 30.28 -4.33
C PHE A 36 2.12 29.69 -4.71
N LEU A 37 3.13 29.79 -3.86
CA LEU A 37 4.48 29.25 -4.13
C LEU A 37 4.61 27.77 -3.75
N THR A 38 3.65 27.18 -3.05
CA THR A 38 3.61 25.75 -2.69
C THR A 38 2.74 24.92 -3.62
N ALA A 39 2.27 25.49 -4.74
CA ALA A 39 1.64 24.72 -5.81
C ALA A 39 2.70 23.86 -6.52
N CYS A 40 3.03 22.75 -5.88
CA CYS A 40 3.89 21.72 -6.41
C CYS A 40 3.25 21.23 -7.72
N LYS A 41 3.85 21.57 -8.86
CA LYS A 41 3.40 21.07 -10.16
C LYS A 41 3.54 19.55 -10.13
N LYS A 42 2.41 18.84 -10.11
CA LYS A 42 2.38 17.41 -10.45
C LYS A 42 3.05 17.29 -11.82
N LYS A 43 4.09 16.46 -11.93
CA LYS A 43 4.64 16.10 -13.23
C LYS A 43 3.52 15.40 -13.99
N ASP A 44 3.06 16.03 -15.06
CA ASP A 44 2.17 15.38 -15.99
C ASP A 44 2.97 14.24 -16.62
N ASP A 45 2.59 13.01 -16.28
CA ASP A 45 2.97 11.85 -17.07
C ASP A 45 2.53 12.10 -18.51
N ILE A 46 3.37 11.67 -19.46
CA ILE A 46 3.10 11.78 -20.89
C ILE A 46 1.88 10.91 -21.20
N ILE A 47 0.69 11.50 -21.08
CA ILE A 47 -0.52 10.99 -21.69
C ILE A 47 -0.41 11.39 -23.15
N LEU A 48 -0.25 10.40 -24.03
CA LEU A 48 -0.43 10.57 -25.47
C LEU A 48 -1.89 10.99 -25.70
N LYS A 49 -2.12 12.31 -25.62
CA LYS A 49 -3.42 12.91 -25.84
C LYS A 49 -3.65 12.94 -27.34
N ASP A 50 -4.39 11.95 -27.84
CA ASP A 50 -4.94 11.92 -29.19
C ASP A 50 -5.89 13.11 -29.39
N THR A 51 -5.35 14.28 -29.76
CA THR A 51 -6.17 15.39 -30.22
C THR A 51 -5.41 16.22 -31.26
N GLN A 52 -5.60 15.89 -32.54
CA GLN A 52 -5.83 16.87 -33.61
C GLN A 52 -6.41 16.16 -34.86
N PRO A 53 -7.61 16.51 -35.34
CA PRO A 53 -8.02 16.11 -36.68
C PRO A 53 -7.20 16.94 -37.67
N LEU A 54 -6.33 16.27 -38.44
CA LEU A 54 -5.52 16.86 -39.50
C LEU A 54 -6.44 17.42 -40.59
N THR A 55 -6.78 18.70 -40.50
CA THR A 55 -7.48 19.44 -41.55
C THR A 55 -6.53 20.53 -42.05
N GLY A 56 -5.72 20.16 -43.04
CA GLY A 56 -4.76 21.03 -43.68
C GLY A 56 -3.66 20.20 -44.33
N ASN A 57 -3.18 20.63 -45.51
CA ASN A 57 -2.14 19.97 -46.30
C ASN A 57 -0.75 20.04 -45.64
N SER A 58 -0.64 19.69 -44.36
CA SER A 58 0.61 19.42 -43.68
C SER A 58 1.09 18.06 -44.13
N GLN A 59 2.08 18.04 -45.02
CA GLN A 59 2.85 16.83 -45.31
C GLN A 59 3.41 16.32 -43.98
N LEU A 60 2.87 15.20 -43.49
CA LEU A 60 3.41 14.49 -42.35
C LEU A 60 4.79 13.98 -42.75
N GLN A 61 5.84 14.71 -42.36
CA GLN A 61 7.18 14.15 -42.36
C GLN A 61 7.17 13.05 -41.31
N HIS A 62 7.08 11.79 -41.77
CA HIS A 62 7.29 10.62 -40.94
C HIS A 62 8.77 10.58 -40.56
N THR A 63 9.16 11.29 -39.50
CA THR A 63 10.41 11.01 -38.82
C THR A 63 10.19 9.71 -38.06
N SER A 64 10.85 8.62 -38.46
CA SER A 64 10.80 7.36 -37.73
C SER A 64 11.42 7.55 -36.35
N LEU A 65 10.58 7.68 -35.33
CA LEU A 65 11.01 7.64 -33.94
C LEU A 65 11.26 6.19 -33.55
N THR A 66 12.53 5.79 -33.48
CA THR A 66 12.89 4.46 -32.97
C THR A 66 13.05 4.53 -31.45
N LEU A 67 12.05 4.03 -30.73
CA LEU A 67 12.13 3.83 -29.28
C LEU A 67 12.95 2.57 -28.98
N LYS A 68 14.06 2.73 -28.27
CA LYS A 68 14.83 1.60 -27.71
C LYS A 68 14.42 1.42 -26.25
N ALA A 69 13.59 0.43 -25.98
CA ALA A 69 13.28 -0.02 -24.62
C ALA A 69 14.24 -1.14 -24.23
N GLN A 70 14.75 -1.10 -23.00
CA GLN A 70 15.59 -2.14 -22.43
C GLN A 70 15.18 -2.35 -20.96
N THR A 71 15.24 -3.58 -20.49
CA THR A 71 15.08 -3.90 -19.07
C THR A 71 16.42 -3.77 -18.37
N VAL A 72 16.42 -3.19 -17.17
CA VAL A 72 17.60 -3.08 -16.31
C VAL A 72 17.29 -3.81 -15.01
N TYR A 73 18.26 -4.57 -14.52
CA TYR A 73 18.15 -5.21 -13.22
C TYR A 73 18.34 -4.16 -12.13
N ASP A 74 17.31 -3.99 -11.30
CA ASP A 74 17.33 -3.11 -10.13
C ASP A 74 17.09 -3.98 -8.89
N THR A 75 17.94 -3.86 -7.87
CA THR A 75 17.82 -4.61 -6.61
C THR A 75 17.43 -3.74 -5.43
N LEU A 76 17.42 -2.41 -5.60
CA LEU A 76 17.25 -1.45 -4.51
C LEU A 76 15.83 -0.92 -4.40
N GLN A 77 14.91 -1.46 -5.20
CA GLN A 77 13.51 -1.09 -5.14
C GLN A 77 12.94 -1.43 -3.76
N ASN A 78 12.53 -0.39 -3.04
CA ASN A 78 11.91 -0.50 -1.73
C ASN A 78 10.53 -1.18 -1.87
N THR A 79 10.29 -2.17 -1.02
CA THR A 79 9.05 -2.98 -0.91
C THR A 79 8.39 -2.85 0.46
N SER A 80 9.00 -2.10 1.40
CA SER A 80 8.44 -1.86 2.74
C SER A 80 7.27 -0.88 2.72
N LYS A 81 6.37 -1.01 3.71
CA LYS A 81 5.29 -0.04 4.00
C LYS A 81 4.36 0.22 2.82
N THR A 82 4.09 -0.82 2.03
CA THR A 82 3.10 -0.81 0.96
C THR A 82 1.79 -1.44 1.44
N ASP A 83 0.67 -0.86 1.01
CA ASP A 83 -0.66 -1.43 1.24
C ASP A 83 -0.92 -2.63 0.32
N ASN A 84 -0.18 -2.73 -0.78
CA ASN A 84 -0.32 -3.78 -1.78
C ASN A 84 0.99 -4.51 -1.98
N ILE A 85 0.96 -5.83 -1.86
CA ILE A 85 2.11 -6.70 -2.02
C ILE A 85 1.87 -7.56 -3.25
N LEU A 86 2.92 -7.75 -4.06
CA LEU A 86 2.86 -8.57 -5.26
C LEU A 86 3.03 -10.05 -4.90
N LEU A 87 2.17 -10.91 -5.43
CA LEU A 87 2.24 -12.36 -5.24
C LEU A 87 1.93 -13.07 -6.55
N GLY A 88 2.69 -14.09 -6.91
CA GLY A 88 2.38 -14.94 -8.08
C GLY A 88 3.47 -14.96 -9.14
N ASN A 89 3.16 -15.62 -10.24
CA ASN A 89 4.06 -15.80 -11.38
C ASN A 89 3.33 -15.48 -12.69
N TYR A 90 4.00 -14.73 -13.57
CA TYR A 90 3.50 -14.41 -14.92
C TYR A 90 4.63 -14.49 -15.94
N TYR A 91 4.38 -15.09 -17.11
CA TYR A 91 5.32 -15.07 -18.23
C TYR A 91 4.88 -14.02 -19.25
N ASP A 92 5.52 -12.87 -19.21
CA ASP A 92 5.35 -11.78 -20.17
C ASP A 92 6.12 -12.07 -21.48
N PRO A 93 5.47 -11.97 -22.66
CA PRO A 93 6.10 -12.20 -23.96
C PRO A 93 7.31 -11.32 -24.28
N VAL A 94 7.40 -10.13 -23.69
CA VAL A 94 8.41 -9.12 -24.00
C VAL A 94 9.51 -9.10 -22.93
N THR A 95 9.12 -9.21 -21.67
CA THR A 95 10.00 -9.00 -20.52
C THR A 95 10.38 -10.29 -19.78
N GLY A 96 9.77 -11.42 -20.12
CA GLY A 96 10.11 -12.74 -19.59
C GLY A 96 9.30 -13.14 -18.36
N VAL A 97 9.86 -14.04 -17.54
CA VAL A 97 9.19 -14.59 -16.37
C VAL A 97 9.34 -13.65 -15.18
N HIS A 98 8.21 -13.24 -14.61
CA HIS A 98 8.11 -12.48 -13.36
C HIS A 98 7.66 -13.40 -12.24
N LYS A 99 8.42 -13.43 -11.15
CA LYS A 99 8.10 -14.19 -9.93
C LYS A 99 8.04 -13.23 -8.75
N SER A 100 6.96 -13.30 -7.99
CA SER A 100 6.80 -12.52 -6.76
C SER A 100 6.31 -13.40 -5.61
N SER A 101 6.92 -13.20 -4.45
CA SER A 101 6.52 -13.76 -3.17
C SER A 101 6.25 -12.63 -2.19
N ALA A 102 5.48 -12.93 -1.15
CA ALA A 102 4.97 -11.90 -0.24
C ALA A 102 5.44 -12.16 1.19
N PHE A 103 6.06 -11.15 1.81
CA PHE A 103 6.31 -11.09 3.25
C PHE A 103 5.38 -10.06 3.86
N PHE A 104 4.65 -10.41 4.91
CA PHE A 104 3.73 -9.48 5.57
C PHE A 104 3.48 -9.84 7.02
N GLN A 105 2.88 -8.89 7.73
CA GLN A 105 2.37 -9.06 9.09
C GLN A 105 0.88 -8.78 9.12
N MET A 106 0.20 -9.44 10.05
CA MET A 106 -1.17 -9.14 10.41
C MET A 106 -1.23 -9.03 11.92
N TYR A 107 -1.99 -8.08 12.40
CA TYR A 107 -2.27 -7.90 13.82
C TYR A 107 -3.77 -7.63 13.97
N PHE A 108 -4.27 -7.76 15.18
CA PHE A 108 -5.68 -7.53 15.46
C PHE A 108 -5.99 -6.02 15.51
N SER A 109 -7.11 -5.61 14.93
CA SER A 109 -7.62 -4.23 15.07
C SER A 109 -8.24 -3.99 16.44
N GLU A 110 -8.79 -5.03 17.05
CA GLU A 110 -9.43 -5.02 18.36
C GLU A 110 -8.97 -6.25 19.15
N LEU A 111 -8.89 -6.14 20.48
CA LEU A 111 -8.51 -7.26 21.33
C LEU A 111 -9.48 -8.43 21.14
N PRO A 112 -9.02 -9.61 20.71
CA PRO A 112 -9.91 -10.74 20.54
C PRO A 112 -10.42 -11.21 21.90
N SER A 113 -11.74 -11.32 22.04
CA SER A 113 -12.39 -11.91 23.20
C SER A 113 -12.80 -13.33 22.86
N PHE A 114 -12.09 -14.30 23.43
CA PHE A 114 -12.45 -15.70 23.32
C PHE A 114 -13.30 -16.10 24.53
N SER A 115 -14.33 -16.91 24.31
CA SER A 115 -15.01 -17.65 25.38
C SER A 115 -14.04 -18.62 26.05
N ASP A 116 -14.48 -19.33 27.10
CA ASP A 116 -13.63 -20.30 27.81
C ASP A 116 -12.88 -21.23 26.84
N THR A 117 -11.57 -20.96 26.72
CA THR A 117 -10.67 -21.61 25.78
C THR A 117 -10.53 -23.11 26.04
N SER A 118 -10.87 -23.58 27.25
CA SER A 118 -10.84 -25.00 27.60
C SER A 118 -11.89 -25.84 26.86
N THR A 119 -12.90 -25.20 26.26
CA THR A 119 -13.99 -25.87 25.54
C THR A 119 -13.91 -25.72 24.01
N ILE A 120 -12.96 -24.92 23.51
CA ILE A 120 -12.88 -24.61 22.08
C ILE A 120 -12.21 -25.76 21.32
N VAL A 121 -12.94 -26.30 20.34
CA VAL A 121 -12.43 -27.25 19.36
C VAL A 121 -12.32 -26.52 18.01
N ILE A 122 -11.11 -26.50 17.44
CA ILE A 122 -10.86 -25.90 16.13
C ILE A 122 -11.24 -26.92 15.05
N ASP A 123 -12.26 -26.60 14.25
CA ASP A 123 -12.69 -27.39 13.09
C ASP A 123 -11.89 -27.03 11.83
N SER A 124 -11.78 -25.73 11.53
CA SER A 124 -10.98 -25.23 10.41
C SER A 124 -10.43 -23.84 10.71
N ALA A 125 -9.35 -23.47 10.02
CA ALA A 125 -8.85 -22.11 10.05
C ALA A 125 -8.47 -21.67 8.64
N GLN A 126 -8.79 -20.42 8.30
CA GLN A 126 -8.52 -19.85 6.99
C GLN A 126 -7.90 -18.46 7.11
N LEU A 127 -6.88 -18.21 6.30
CA LEU A 127 -6.36 -16.87 6.05
C LEU A 127 -6.97 -16.38 4.73
N LEU A 128 -7.78 -15.34 4.81
CA LEU A 128 -8.30 -14.62 3.65
C LEU A 128 -7.39 -13.42 3.36
N MET A 129 -7.02 -13.24 2.10
CA MET A 129 -6.18 -12.15 1.62
C MET A 129 -6.89 -11.43 0.48
N GLU A 130 -7.30 -10.20 0.70
CA GLU A 130 -7.93 -9.34 -0.29
C GLU A 130 -7.01 -9.15 -1.50
N VAL A 131 -7.59 -9.25 -2.70
CA VAL A 131 -6.92 -9.06 -4.00
C VAL A 131 -7.49 -7.79 -4.62
N ASN A 132 -6.67 -6.75 -4.71
CA ASN A 132 -7.07 -5.45 -5.22
C ASN A 132 -6.95 -5.36 -6.75
N LEU A 133 -5.96 -6.05 -7.32
CA LEU A 133 -5.67 -6.03 -8.75
C LEU A 133 -5.00 -7.33 -9.15
N VAL A 134 -5.26 -7.75 -10.39
CA VAL A 134 -4.56 -8.87 -11.02
C VAL A 134 -3.98 -8.40 -12.35
N TYR A 135 -2.71 -8.69 -12.53
CA TYR A 135 -1.98 -8.49 -13.77
C TYR A 135 -1.70 -9.83 -14.44
N GLY A 136 -1.79 -9.91 -15.77
CA GLY A 136 -1.62 -11.14 -16.54
C GLY A 136 -2.93 -11.91 -16.77
N LYS A 137 -2.80 -13.13 -17.28
CA LYS A 137 -3.95 -14.01 -17.56
C LYS A 137 -4.08 -15.04 -16.46
N ASN A 138 -5.19 -15.00 -15.73
CA ASN A 138 -5.47 -16.01 -14.70
C ASN A 138 -6.11 -17.29 -15.27
N ALA A 139 -5.59 -17.79 -16.39
CA ALA A 139 -6.10 -19.02 -17.01
C ALA A 139 -5.53 -20.28 -16.33
N THR A 140 -4.28 -20.19 -15.84
CA THR A 140 -3.60 -21.27 -15.13
C THR A 140 -3.62 -21.04 -13.62
N ALA A 141 -4.04 -22.06 -12.87
CA ALA A 141 -3.95 -22.01 -11.41
C ALA A 141 -2.52 -21.91 -10.91
N GLN A 142 -2.38 -21.26 -9.77
CA GLN A 142 -1.09 -21.06 -9.12
C GLN A 142 -1.00 -21.81 -7.80
N ASN A 143 0.16 -22.43 -7.59
CA ASN A 143 0.50 -23.14 -6.38
C ASN A 143 1.16 -22.18 -5.41
N PHE A 144 0.54 -22.02 -4.26
CA PHE A 144 1.02 -21.17 -3.19
C PHE A 144 1.28 -21.99 -1.94
N SER A 145 2.35 -21.62 -1.23
CA SER A 145 2.66 -22.17 0.08
C SER A 145 2.82 -21.05 1.10
N LEU A 146 2.15 -21.18 2.23
CA LEU A 146 2.16 -20.23 3.34
C LEU A 146 3.07 -20.74 4.45
N PHE A 147 4.01 -19.90 4.89
CA PHE A 147 4.98 -20.20 5.93
C PHE A 147 4.94 -19.13 7.03
N PRO A 148 5.06 -19.51 8.31
CA PRO A 148 5.32 -18.57 9.38
C PRO A 148 6.72 -17.97 9.26
N LEU A 149 6.87 -16.69 9.59
CA LEU A 149 8.18 -16.07 9.76
C LEU A 149 8.81 -16.46 11.09
N LEU A 150 10.14 -16.62 11.10
CA LEU A 150 10.93 -16.86 12.31
C LEU A 150 11.38 -15.56 12.98
N GLU A 151 11.36 -14.45 12.23
CA GLU A 151 11.67 -13.10 12.67
C GLU A 151 10.55 -12.14 12.24
N LYS A 152 10.32 -11.09 13.06
CA LYS A 152 9.30 -10.10 12.77
C LYS A 152 9.81 -9.07 11.77
N LEU A 153 8.91 -8.53 10.94
CA LEU A 153 9.16 -7.29 10.22
C LEU A 153 9.17 -6.11 11.20
N TYR A 154 10.05 -5.14 10.95
CA TYR A 154 10.20 -3.93 11.75
C TYR A 154 9.71 -2.71 10.98
N THR A 155 8.86 -1.90 11.61
CA THR A 155 8.23 -0.73 10.98
C THR A 155 9.19 0.44 10.79
N ASP A 156 10.31 0.47 11.50
CA ASP A 156 11.39 1.46 11.34
C ASP A 156 12.43 1.03 10.28
N SER A 157 12.37 -0.22 9.82
CA SER A 157 13.26 -0.75 8.78
C SER A 157 12.73 -0.49 7.37
N SER A 158 13.66 -0.49 6.41
CA SER A 158 13.37 -0.50 4.98
C SER A 158 13.71 -1.88 4.44
N TYR A 159 12.84 -2.41 3.59
CA TYR A 159 13.01 -3.70 2.91
C TYR A 159 13.00 -3.47 1.40
N SER A 160 13.79 -4.25 0.70
CA SER A 160 14.07 -4.16 -0.73
C SER A 160 13.77 -5.50 -1.38
N ILE A 161 13.69 -5.54 -2.70
CA ILE A 161 13.44 -6.82 -3.42
C ILE A 161 14.53 -7.89 -3.21
N SER A 162 15.75 -7.48 -2.80
CA SER A 162 16.86 -8.40 -2.52
C SER A 162 16.91 -8.88 -1.08
N ASP A 163 16.10 -8.29 -0.19
CA ASP A 163 16.10 -8.68 1.22
C ASP A 163 15.34 -9.99 1.43
N SER A 164 15.75 -10.73 2.45
CA SER A 164 15.09 -11.98 2.84
C SER A 164 15.02 -12.08 4.35
N LEU A 165 13.99 -12.78 4.83
CA LEU A 165 13.81 -13.08 6.25
C LEU A 165 13.79 -14.59 6.45
N PRO A 166 14.24 -15.08 7.62
CA PRO A 166 14.17 -16.49 7.93
C PRO A 166 12.71 -16.94 8.04
N VAL A 167 12.36 -18.00 7.30
CA VAL A 167 11.03 -18.61 7.25
C VAL A 167 11.06 -20.00 7.86
N SER A 168 9.93 -20.44 8.40
CA SER A 168 9.76 -21.84 8.83
C SER A 168 10.06 -22.80 7.67
N SER A 169 10.69 -23.94 7.98
CA SER A 169 10.90 -25.01 6.99
C SER A 169 9.63 -25.79 6.66
N GLN A 170 8.60 -25.68 7.52
CA GLN A 170 7.30 -26.32 7.32
C GLN A 170 6.25 -25.28 6.92
N ALA A 171 5.57 -25.53 5.82
CA ALA A 171 4.40 -24.78 5.40
C ALA A 171 3.22 -25.07 6.33
N ILE A 172 2.44 -24.04 6.64
CA ILE A 172 1.16 -24.15 7.37
C ILE A 172 -0.04 -24.20 6.42
N SER A 173 0.19 -23.97 5.12
CA SER A 173 -0.79 -24.16 4.06
C SER A 173 -0.06 -24.41 2.75
N SER A 174 -0.62 -25.29 1.92
CA SER A 174 -0.21 -25.45 0.52
C SER A 174 -1.46 -25.67 -0.30
N GLN A 175 -1.64 -24.85 -1.34
CA GLN A 175 -2.86 -24.88 -2.13
C GLN A 175 -2.64 -24.42 -3.55
N THR A 176 -3.51 -24.91 -4.43
CA THR A 176 -3.64 -24.49 -5.81
C THR A 176 -4.84 -23.55 -5.88
N ALA A 177 -4.61 -22.28 -6.21
CA ALA A 177 -5.67 -21.28 -6.31
C ALA A 177 -5.93 -20.91 -7.78
N TYR A 178 -7.22 -20.98 -8.15
CA TYR A 178 -7.80 -20.24 -9.26
C TYR A 178 -8.48 -19.02 -8.67
N THR A 179 -8.13 -17.82 -9.10
CA THR A 179 -8.84 -16.62 -8.63
C THR A 179 -9.77 -16.16 -9.74
N ASP A 180 -10.95 -16.79 -9.80
CA ASP A 180 -12.05 -16.21 -10.57
C ASP A 180 -12.58 -14.99 -9.80
N LEU A 181 -11.94 -13.85 -10.05
CA LEU A 181 -12.28 -12.56 -9.44
C LEU A 181 -13.66 -12.03 -9.86
N SER A 182 -14.40 -12.72 -10.73
CA SER A 182 -15.74 -12.29 -11.14
C SER A 182 -16.74 -12.25 -9.99
N SER A 183 -16.48 -12.99 -8.90
CA SER A 183 -17.39 -13.10 -7.75
C SER A 183 -16.72 -12.84 -6.39
N VAL A 184 -15.41 -13.08 -6.27
CA VAL A 184 -14.72 -13.04 -4.97
C VAL A 184 -13.31 -12.46 -5.13
N ASN A 185 -13.05 -11.33 -4.48
CA ASN A 185 -11.77 -10.61 -4.53
C ASN A 185 -10.83 -10.98 -3.37
N TYR A 186 -10.66 -12.26 -3.07
CA TYR A 186 -9.68 -12.70 -2.08
C TYR A 186 -9.07 -14.07 -2.42
N LEU A 187 -7.84 -14.30 -1.97
CA LEU A 187 -7.22 -15.62 -1.87
C LEU A 187 -7.51 -16.19 -0.48
N SER A 188 -8.05 -17.40 -0.39
CA SER A 188 -8.27 -18.11 0.88
C SER A 188 -7.26 -19.21 1.05
N PHE A 189 -6.53 -19.25 2.16
CA PHE A 189 -5.54 -20.26 2.52
C PHE A 189 -5.99 -21.07 3.73
N ASN A 190 -6.16 -22.39 3.58
CA ASN A 190 -6.47 -23.26 4.72
C ASN A 190 -5.24 -23.41 5.63
N ILE A 191 -5.32 -22.92 6.85
CA ILE A 191 -4.23 -22.95 7.83
C ILE A 191 -4.28 -24.28 8.61
N ASP A 192 -3.11 -24.88 8.83
CA ASP A 192 -2.95 -26.04 9.71
C ASP A 192 -3.52 -25.80 11.12
N SER A 193 -4.25 -26.80 11.62
CA SER A 193 -4.92 -26.73 12.91
C SER A 193 -3.95 -26.51 14.10
N ASN A 194 -2.70 -26.95 14.03
CA ASN A 194 -1.72 -26.67 15.10
C ASN A 194 -1.32 -25.20 15.10
N PHE A 195 -1.15 -24.59 13.93
CA PHE A 195 -0.87 -23.16 13.85
C PHE A 195 -2.09 -22.34 14.28
N ALA A 196 -3.30 -22.75 13.92
CA ALA A 196 -4.53 -22.13 14.42
C ALA A 196 -4.64 -22.21 15.95
N ARG A 197 -4.32 -23.38 16.54
CA ARG A 197 -4.21 -23.55 18.01
C ARG A 197 -3.16 -22.62 18.61
N LYS A 198 -2.01 -22.46 17.95
CA LYS A 198 -0.96 -21.53 18.37
C LYS A 198 -1.50 -20.11 18.45
N ILE A 199 -2.23 -19.66 17.42
CA ILE A 199 -2.87 -18.33 17.44
C ILE A 199 -3.85 -18.28 18.61
N LEU A 200 -4.91 -19.10 18.59
CA LEU A 200 -6.04 -19.03 19.52
C LEU A 200 -5.63 -19.13 21.00
N PHE A 201 -4.64 -19.98 21.31
CA PHE A 201 -4.17 -20.22 22.67
C PHE A 201 -2.85 -19.50 22.98
N ALA A 202 -2.56 -18.39 22.29
CA ALA A 202 -1.44 -17.54 22.67
C ALA A 202 -1.59 -17.10 24.14
N PRO A 203 -0.49 -17.00 24.91
CA PRO A 203 -0.54 -16.53 26.29
C PRO A 203 -1.24 -15.16 26.38
N THR A 204 -1.93 -14.86 27.47
CA THR A 204 -2.61 -13.56 27.66
C THR A 204 -1.70 -12.37 27.39
N ALA A 205 -0.40 -12.48 27.70
CA ALA A 205 0.59 -11.47 27.37
C ALA A 205 0.75 -11.22 25.86
N GLY A 206 0.64 -12.26 25.03
CA GLY A 206 0.69 -12.16 23.56
C GLY A 206 -0.52 -11.46 22.95
N TYR A 207 -1.61 -11.28 23.70
CA TYR A 207 -2.77 -10.50 23.30
C TYR A 207 -2.87 -9.16 24.02
N SER A 208 -1.86 -8.74 24.80
CA SER A 208 -1.94 -7.48 25.56
C SER A 208 -1.98 -6.24 24.65
N ASP A 209 -1.21 -6.27 23.55
CA ASP A 209 -1.15 -5.23 22.54
C ASP A 209 -0.66 -5.82 21.20
N ALA A 210 -0.72 -5.02 20.13
CA ALA A 210 -0.33 -5.45 18.79
C ALA A 210 1.16 -5.79 18.68
N SER A 211 2.05 -5.12 19.41
CA SER A 211 3.49 -5.42 19.39
C SER A 211 3.78 -6.78 20.02
N SER A 212 3.18 -7.05 21.19
CA SER A 212 3.29 -8.32 21.89
C SER A 212 2.73 -9.47 21.04
N PHE A 213 1.68 -9.22 20.27
CA PHE A 213 1.16 -10.19 19.30
C PHE A 213 2.13 -10.44 18.17
N LEU A 214 2.72 -9.40 17.58
CA LEU A 214 3.72 -9.53 16.52
C LEU A 214 5.02 -10.18 17.01
N ASP A 215 5.34 -10.12 18.30
CA ASP A 215 6.47 -10.88 18.85
C ASP A 215 6.17 -12.40 18.90
N TYR A 216 4.89 -12.77 19.06
CA TYR A 216 4.44 -14.16 19.11
C TYR A 216 4.11 -14.75 17.73
N ILE A 217 3.36 -14.00 16.91
CA ILE A 217 3.02 -14.25 15.50
C ILE A 217 3.75 -13.22 14.65
N LYS A 218 5.00 -13.55 14.29
CA LYS A 218 5.96 -12.64 13.65
C LYS A 218 5.60 -12.20 12.24
N GLY A 219 4.69 -12.90 11.59
CA GLY A 219 4.21 -12.63 10.26
C GLY A 219 4.19 -13.89 9.40
N PHE A 220 3.98 -13.67 8.11
CA PHE A 220 3.79 -14.71 7.13
C PHE A 220 4.64 -14.46 5.88
N TYR A 221 5.01 -15.56 5.25
CA TYR A 221 5.60 -15.61 3.92
C TYR A 221 4.72 -16.46 3.02
N ILE A 222 4.34 -15.94 1.86
CA ILE A 222 3.68 -16.72 0.80
C ILE A 222 4.63 -16.85 -0.37
N SER A 223 5.00 -18.09 -0.70
CA SER A 223 5.72 -18.41 -1.93
C SER A 223 4.75 -18.81 -3.04
N SER A 224 5.13 -18.54 -4.28
CA SER A 224 4.44 -19.04 -5.48
C SER A 224 5.40 -19.90 -6.29
N GLU A 225 5.06 -21.18 -6.47
CA GLU A 225 5.94 -22.18 -7.10
C GLU A 225 5.51 -22.58 -8.51
N THR A 226 4.49 -21.92 -9.07
CA THR A 226 4.03 -22.21 -10.43
C THR A 226 4.99 -21.65 -11.48
N TYR A 227 5.26 -22.43 -12.52
CA TYR A 227 5.93 -21.96 -13.72
C TYR A 227 4.90 -21.81 -14.84
N PRO A 228 4.40 -20.60 -15.12
CA PRO A 228 3.36 -20.41 -16.11
C PRO A 228 3.86 -20.65 -17.54
N ALA A 229 2.95 -21.02 -18.44
CA ALA A 229 3.23 -21.09 -19.87
C ALA A 229 3.48 -19.69 -20.45
N PHE A 230 3.99 -19.63 -21.69
CA PHE A 230 4.21 -18.37 -22.41
C PHE A 230 2.90 -17.57 -22.53
N ASP A 231 2.95 -16.28 -22.20
CA ASP A 231 1.80 -15.37 -22.20
C ASP A 231 0.64 -15.81 -21.28
N ASP A 232 1.00 -16.40 -20.14
CA ASP A 232 0.07 -16.94 -19.15
C ASP A 232 0.58 -16.72 -17.72
N GLY A 233 -0.28 -16.97 -16.74
CA GLY A 233 -0.04 -16.71 -15.32
C GLY A 233 -0.48 -15.31 -14.91
N ALA A 234 -0.39 -15.06 -13.61
CA ALA A 234 -0.89 -13.82 -13.04
C ALA A 234 -0.07 -13.37 -11.81
N VAL A 235 0.00 -12.07 -11.62
CA VAL A 235 0.50 -11.46 -10.38
C VAL A 235 -0.66 -10.75 -9.69
N TYR A 236 -0.89 -11.11 -8.44
CA TYR A 236 -1.93 -10.59 -7.56
C TYR A 236 -1.35 -9.45 -6.72
N HIS A 237 -2.04 -8.32 -6.69
CA HIS A 237 -1.85 -7.28 -5.69
C HIS A 237 -2.70 -7.65 -4.48
N ILE A 238 -2.08 -8.27 -3.49
CA ILE A 238 -2.74 -8.65 -2.24
C ILE A 238 -2.58 -7.56 -1.18
N SER A 239 -3.60 -7.37 -0.35
CA SER A 239 -3.58 -6.37 0.72
C SER A 239 -3.79 -7.04 2.09
N PRO A 240 -2.74 -7.23 2.91
CA PRO A 240 -2.88 -7.78 4.26
C PRO A 240 -3.76 -6.95 5.20
N TYR A 241 -3.89 -5.65 4.91
CA TYR A 241 -4.67 -4.69 5.71
C TYR A 241 -6.03 -4.35 5.07
N GLY A 242 -6.39 -5.06 3.99
CA GLY A 242 -7.69 -4.93 3.34
C GLY A 242 -8.84 -5.34 4.26
N SER A 243 -10.02 -4.78 4.04
CA SER A 243 -11.23 -5.08 4.82
C SER A 243 -11.66 -6.55 4.76
N ASN A 244 -11.29 -7.25 3.68
CA ASN A 244 -11.57 -8.67 3.50
C ASN A 244 -10.43 -9.57 3.98
N SER A 245 -9.29 -8.99 4.37
CA SER A 245 -8.14 -9.73 4.86
C SER A 245 -8.29 -10.03 6.34
N LYS A 246 -8.36 -11.32 6.68
CA LYS A 246 -8.59 -11.78 8.05
C LYS A 246 -8.22 -13.24 8.21
N ILE A 247 -7.91 -13.60 9.44
CA ILE A 247 -7.82 -14.99 9.86
C ILE A 247 -9.16 -15.36 10.52
N ILE A 248 -9.76 -16.45 10.05
CA ILE A 248 -10.97 -17.05 10.60
C ILE A 248 -10.55 -18.38 11.22
N ILE A 249 -10.93 -18.61 12.48
CA ILE A 249 -10.65 -19.83 13.27
C ILE A 249 -11.98 -20.27 13.89
#